data_AF-A0AAD6WKC6-F1
#
_entry.id   AF-A0AAD6WKC6-F1
#
_cell.length_a   1.000
_cell.length_b   1.000
_cell.length_c   1.000
_cell.angle_alpha   90.00
_cell.angle_beta   90.00
_cell.angle_gamma   90.00
#
_symmetry.space_group_name_H-M   'P 1'
#
loop_
_entity.id
_entity.type
_entity.pdbx_description
1 polymer ?
#
loop_
_entity_poly.entity_id
_entity_poly.type
_entity_poly.pdbx_seq_one_letter_code
_entity_poly.pdbx_strand_id
1 'polypeptide(L)' 'FKRGHPQYTTHCLKKLDTPVIPVLMGYRIPRNDSDNDHTRYAVIILTLFKTWSGTKSSPLKSPDVAWLDAFN' A
#
# COMPACT_ATOMS: atom_id res chain seq x y z
N PHE A 1 -15.62 -3.03 -2.00
CA PHE A 1 -15.94 -4.25 -1.23
C PHE A 1 -17.29 -4.80 -1.70
N LYS A 2 -17.67 -6.05 -1.38
CA LYS A 2 -19.01 -6.61 -1.72
C LYS A 2 -20.09 -6.05 -0.80
N ARG A 3 -21.34 -6.02 -1.27
CA ARG A 3 -22.51 -5.58 -0.49
C ARG A 3 -22.64 -6.47 0.76
N GLY A 4 -22.62 -5.87 1.95
CA GLY A 4 -22.62 -6.57 3.24
C GLY A 4 -21.27 -6.56 4.00
N HIS A 5 -20.17 -6.15 3.36
CA HIS A 5 -18.92 -5.89 4.09
C HIS A 5 -19.04 -4.60 4.91
N PRO A 6 -18.52 -4.49 6.16
CA PRO A 6 -18.61 -3.26 6.96
C PRO A 6 -18.06 -2.02 6.26
N GLN A 7 -17.06 -2.23 5.39
CA GLN A 7 -16.43 -1.20 4.57
C GLN A 7 -17.04 -1.10 3.16
N TYR A 8 -18.23 -1.68 2.92
CA TYR A 8 -18.91 -1.64 1.64
C TYR A 8 -19.12 -0.21 1.13
N THR A 9 -19.23 0.81 1.99
CA THR A 9 -19.39 2.21 1.54
C THR A 9 -18.07 2.95 1.39
N THR A 10 -16.95 2.41 1.89
CA THR A 10 -15.64 3.10 1.88
C THR A 10 -14.79 2.74 0.66
N HIS A 11 -15.28 1.89 -0.23
CA HIS A 11 -14.60 1.48 -1.46
C HIS A 11 -14.56 2.56 -2.55
N CYS A 12 -15.31 3.65 -2.38
CA CYS A 12 -15.19 4.79 -3.27
C CYS A 12 -13.92 5.55 -2.87
N LEU A 13 -12.96 5.66 -3.79
CA LEU A 13 -11.86 6.63 -3.72
C LEU A 13 -12.47 8.04 -3.60
N LYS A 14 -12.78 8.45 -2.36
CA LYS A 14 -13.29 9.77 -2.09
C LYS A 14 -12.07 10.67 -1.95
N LYS A 15 -11.88 11.55 -2.92
CA LYS A 15 -10.96 12.67 -2.76
C LYS A 15 -11.45 13.47 -1.56
N LEU A 16 -10.63 13.60 -0.53
CA LEU A 16 -10.95 14.41 0.63
C LEU A 16 -10.90 15.88 0.20
N ASP A 17 -11.95 16.64 0.47
CA ASP A 17 -11.99 18.08 0.16
C ASP A 17 -11.13 18.90 1.14
N THR A 18 -10.91 18.36 2.34
CA THR A 18 -10.04 18.93 3.36
C THR A 18 -8.70 18.19 3.41
N PRO A 19 -7.56 18.89 3.46
CA PRO A 19 -6.25 18.25 3.65
C PRO A 19 -6.19 17.62 5.04
N VAL A 20 -6.28 16.30 5.11
CA VAL A 20 -6.12 15.52 6.34
C VAL A 20 -4.90 14.62 6.17
N ILE A 21 -4.02 14.60 7.17
CA ILE A 21 -2.90 13.65 7.19
C ILE A 21 -3.43 12.33 7.77
N PRO A 22 -3.44 11.24 6.99
CA PRO A 22 -3.89 9.94 7.51
C PRO A 22 -2.90 9.44 8.56
N VAL A 23 -3.41 9.19 9.77
CA VAL A 23 -2.65 8.52 10.83
C VAL A 23 -2.88 7.02 10.71
N LEU A 24 -1.83 6.29 10.34
CA LEU A 24 -1.89 4.83 10.27
C LEU A 24 -1.73 4.26 11.69
N MET A 25 -2.79 3.66 12.19
CA MET A 25 -2.82 3.03 13.51
C MET A 25 -2.59 1.52 13.40
N GLY A 26 -1.81 0.95 14.33
CA GLY A 26 -1.56 -0.50 14.39
C GLY A 26 -0.08 -0.83 14.48
N TYR A 27 0.34 -1.86 13.76
CA TYR A 27 1.75 -2.27 13.71
C TYR A 27 2.63 -1.15 13.14
N ARG A 28 3.84 -1.07 13.69
CA ARG A 28 4.84 -0.10 13.26
C ARG A 28 5.18 -0.29 11.78
N ILE A 29 5.29 0.81 11.03
CA ILE A 29 5.91 0.81 9.71
C ILE A 29 7.40 0.46 9.87
N PRO A 30 7.91 -0.57 9.17
CA PRO A 30 9.33 -0.96 9.24
C PRO A 30 10.24 0.22 8.91
N ARG A 31 11.47 0.21 9.42
CA ARG A 31 12.40 1.30 9.13
C ARG A 31 13.12 1.05 7.81
N ASN A 32 13.34 2.12 7.04
CA ASN A 32 14.11 2.05 5.80
C ASN A 32 15.61 1.81 6.04
N ASP A 33 16.14 2.31 7.15
CA ASP A 33 17.57 2.24 7.49
C ASP A 33 17.99 0.95 8.20
N SER A 34 17.09 -0.04 8.28
CA SER A 34 17.35 -1.35 8.87
C SER A 34 17.37 -2.40 7.77
N ASP A 35 18.52 -3.04 7.54
CA ASP A 35 18.69 -4.06 6.49
C ASP A 35 17.69 -5.21 6.63
N ASN A 36 17.38 -5.60 7.88
CA ASN A 36 16.42 -6.68 8.16
C ASN A 36 14.97 -6.30 7.82
N ASP A 37 14.68 -5.01 7.71
CA ASP A 37 13.34 -4.47 7.46
C ASP A 37 13.19 -3.86 6.06
N HIS A 38 14.28 -3.67 5.32
CA HIS A 38 14.31 -2.92 4.07
C HIS A 38 13.31 -3.45 3.02
N THR A 39 13.22 -4.77 2.85
CA THR A 39 12.22 -5.38 1.95
C THR A 39 10.79 -5.15 2.44
N ARG A 40 10.53 -5.28 3.75
CA ARG A 40 9.19 -5.06 4.31
C ARG A 40 8.76 -3.61 4.20
N TYR A 41 9.71 -2.69 4.40
CA TYR A 41 9.52 -1.26 4.17
C TYR A 41 9.08 -1.00 2.73
N ALA A 42 9.83 -1.51 1.74
CA ALA A 42 9.48 -1.37 0.33
C ALA A 42 8.05 -1.86 0.03
N VAL A 43 7.67 -3.05 0.51
CA VAL A 43 6.31 -3.59 0.31
C VAL A 43 5.23 -2.66 0.89
N ILE A 44 5.42 -2.15 2.11
CA ILE A 44 4.44 -1.28 2.76
C ILE A 44 4.32 0.06 2.03
N ILE A 45 5.43 0.67 1.65
CA ILE A 45 5.39 1.96 0.93
C ILE A 45 4.76 1.80 -0.46
N LEU A 46 5.09 0.72 -1.18
CA LEU A 46 4.42 0.38 -2.44
C LEU A 46 2.91 0.20 -2.24
N THR A 47 2.49 -0.49 -1.18
CA THR A 47 1.08 -0.71 -0.87
C THR A 47 0.33 0.60 -0.61
N LEU A 48 0.95 1.52 0.13
CA LEU A 48 0.31 2.76 0.58
C LEU A 48 0.32 3.86 -0.48
N PHE A 49 1.38 3.97 -1.27
CA PHE A 49 1.65 5.17 -2.08
C PHE A 49 1.80 4.90 -3.58
N LYS A 50 2.06 3.66 -4.01
CA LYS A 50 2.11 3.35 -5.45
C LYS A 50 0.72 3.03 -5.97
N THR A 51 0.43 3.47 -7.19
CA THR A 51 -0.80 3.08 -7.88
C THR A 51 -0.78 1.59 -8.17
N TRP A 52 -1.86 0.91 -7.81
CA TRP A 52 -1.98 -0.52 -8.04
C TRP A 52 -2.28 -0.77 -9.52
N SER A 53 -1.55 -1.70 -10.13
CA SER A 53 -1.80 -2.17 -11.48
C SER A 53 -3.14 -2.91 -11.55
N GLY A 54 -3.73 -2.98 -12.76
CA GLY A 54 -4.94 -3.77 -13.00
C GLY A 54 -4.74 -5.29 -12.88
N THR A 55 -3.49 -5.74 -12.75
CA THR A 55 -3.13 -7.15 -12.68
C THR A 55 -3.42 -7.69 -11.27
N LYS A 56 -4.51 -8.45 -11.14
CA LYS A 56 -5.00 -8.97 -9.84
C LYS A 56 -3.98 -9.82 -9.09
N SER A 57 -3.11 -10.55 -9.78
CA SER A 57 -2.13 -11.44 -9.15
C SER A 57 -0.93 -10.70 -8.57
N SER A 58 -0.58 -9.53 -9.10
CA SER A 58 0.57 -8.75 -8.66
C SER A 58 0.31 -7.25 -8.87
N PRO A 59 -0.56 -6.65 -8.05
CA PRO A 59 -0.97 -5.26 -8.23
C PRO A 59 0.16 -4.26 -7.96
N LEU A 60 1.18 -4.63 -7.17
CA LEU A 60 2.22 -3.69 -6.72
C LEU A 60 3.48 -3.67 -7.61
N LYS A 61 3.74 -4.76 -8.35
CA LYS A 61 4.91 -4.93 -9.22
C LYS A 61 4.70 -6.06 -10.23
N SER A 62 5.53 -6.16 -11.26
CA SER A 62 5.56 -7.36 -12.11
C SER A 62 6.08 -8.58 -11.33
N PRO A 63 5.70 -9.82 -11.72
CA PRO A 63 6.16 -11.03 -11.06
C PRO A 63 7.69 -11.14 -11.01
N ASP A 64 8.36 -10.76 -12.10
CA ASP A 64 9.80 -10.94 -12.30
C ASP A 64 10.68 -9.85 -11.66
N VAL A 65 10.07 -8.81 -11.08
CA VAL A 65 10.79 -7.67 -10.49
C VAL A 65 10.94 -7.89 -8.99
N ALA A 66 12.09 -7.62 -8.39
CA ALA A 66 12.24 -7.71 -6.93
C ALA A 66 11.51 -6.55 -6.23
N TRP A 67 11.17 -6.72 -4.94
CA TRP A 67 10.46 -5.67 -4.20
C TRP A 67 11.23 -4.35 -4.09
N LEU A 68 12.54 -4.44 -3.88
CA LEU A 68 13.42 -3.27 -3.79
C LEU A 68 13.56 -2.57 -5.14
N ASP A 69 13.66 -3.33 -6.23
CA ASP A 69 13.72 -2.78 -7.58
C ASP A 69 12.42 -2.09 -7.98
N ALA A 70 11.27 -2.63 -7.56
CA ALA A 70 9.98 -2.00 -7.82
C ALA A 70 9.75 -0.71 -6.99
N PHE A 71 10.51 -0.54 -5.90
CA PHE A 71 10.43 0.61 -5.01
C PHE A 71 11.28 1.80 -5.47
N ASN A 72 12.44 1.52 -6.07
CA ASN A 72 13.29 2.51 -6.73
C ASN A 72 12.70 2.97 -8.08
#